data_AF-A0A8J3JYW6-F1
#
_entry.id   AF-A0A8J3JYW6-F1
#
_cell.length_a   1.000
_cell.length_b   1.000
_cell.length_c   1.000
_cell.angle_alpha   90.00
_cell.angle_beta   90.00
_cell.angle_gamma   90.00
#
_symmetry.space_group_name_H-M   'P 1'
#
loop_
_entity.id
_entity.type
_entity.pdbx_description
1 polymer ?
#
loop_
_entity_poly.entity_id
_entity_poly.type
_entity_poly.pdbx_seq_one_letter_code
_entity_poly.pdbx_strand_id
1 'polypeptide(L)'
;MTDDSLAIHRLLDEAFAGIEMTPEARDLKEEMRANLVARMAELERSGVSRDASAQRAMAELGDIRSIVTETAATPPAPAWRDQRVRPRPAYVVRTLLLSLPAAAALAVLVWSVLDTAVAGWQPLAVAVLAVAGGVIVADALRQETTASYPLPVGRAVSYGTATAAGLAGAGCVAAAYPQWPVGLLVAAGVLLIAAAVAFTYLGVTQTNRHKPWMVRLQREHEEIGDVFAGDPAAAARFGIYTAAIWIAALAGFVVLTFTVGWAWSWLALLGGLLVMLLLLARTMFHPHGSEPHSPARR
;
A
#
# COMPACT_ATOMS: atom_id res chain seq x y z
N MET A 1 16.36 45.51 9.68
CA MET A 1 17.44 44.58 9.30
C MET A 1 18.74 45.24 9.72
N THR A 2 19.48 44.62 10.63
CA THR A 2 20.82 45.08 11.06
C THR A 2 21.85 44.74 9.97
N ASP A 3 22.93 45.53 9.86
CA ASP A 3 24.02 45.30 8.90
C ASP A 3 24.59 43.86 8.97
N ASP A 4 24.54 43.24 10.15
CA ASP A 4 24.97 41.86 10.40
C ASP A 4 24.19 40.84 9.56
N SER A 5 22.89 41.06 9.34
CA SER A 5 22.04 40.17 8.55
C SER A 5 22.37 40.23 7.06
N LEU A 6 22.85 41.39 6.57
CA LEU A 6 23.21 41.59 5.17
C LEU A 6 24.58 40.99 4.84
N ALA A 7 25.54 41.09 5.77
CA ALA A 7 26.87 40.48 5.62
C ALA A 7 26.78 38.94 5.56
N ILE A 8 25.97 38.33 6.44
CA ILE A 8 25.75 36.88 6.45
C ILE A 8 25.03 36.40 5.18
N HIS A 9 24.01 37.13 4.72
CA HIS A 9 23.33 36.81 3.46
C HIS A 9 24.30 36.76 2.30
N ARG A 10 25.15 37.79 2.16
CA ARG A 10 26.10 37.86 1.05
C ARG A 10 27.12 36.72 1.09
N LEU A 11 27.64 36.38 2.27
CA LEU A 11 28.61 35.29 2.43
C LEU A 11 27.99 33.91 2.16
N LEU A 12 26.74 33.69 2.58
CA LEU A 12 26.01 32.45 2.27
C LEU A 12 25.62 32.39 0.79
N ASP A 13 25.19 33.49 0.17
CA ASP A 13 24.88 33.54 -1.26
C ASP A 13 26.11 33.18 -2.10
N GLU A 14 27.29 33.65 -1.70
CA GLU A 14 28.56 33.35 -2.34
C GLU A 14 29.00 31.90 -2.11
N ALA A 15 28.79 31.35 -0.91
CA ALA A 15 29.07 29.94 -0.61
C ALA A 15 28.17 28.96 -1.38
N PHE A 16 26.92 29.34 -1.63
CA PHE A 16 25.95 28.57 -2.41
C PHE A 16 25.97 28.91 -3.91
N ALA A 17 26.88 29.77 -4.37
CA ALA A 17 27.00 30.12 -5.77
C ALA A 17 27.38 28.90 -6.63
N GLY A 18 26.57 28.64 -7.65
CA GLY A 18 26.76 27.48 -8.56
C GLY A 18 26.19 26.16 -8.04
N ILE A 19 25.50 26.16 -6.90
CA ILE A 19 24.73 25.00 -6.40
C ILE A 19 23.29 25.12 -6.90
N GLU A 20 22.74 24.02 -7.42
CA GLU A 20 21.32 23.96 -7.78
C GLU A 20 20.44 24.13 -6.52
N MET A 21 19.54 25.12 -6.54
CA MET A 21 18.67 25.43 -5.40
C MET A 21 17.45 24.51 -5.34
N THR A 22 17.66 23.27 -4.90
CA THR A 22 16.59 22.35 -4.51
C THR A 22 15.90 22.81 -3.20
N PRO A 23 14.70 22.30 -2.87
CA PRO A 23 14.05 22.58 -1.58
C PRO A 23 14.97 22.29 -0.38
N GLU A 24 15.72 21.20 -0.44
CA GLU A 24 16.64 20.77 0.61
C GLU A 24 17.85 21.70 0.73
N ALA A 25 18.40 22.17 -0.41
CA ALA A 25 19.48 23.15 -0.41
C ALA A 25 19.04 24.51 0.17
N ARG A 26 17.76 24.85 0.00
CA ARG A 26 17.16 26.07 0.58
C ARG A 26 16.97 25.93 2.08
N ASP A 27 16.44 24.80 2.55
CA ASP A 27 16.28 24.55 3.99
C ASP A 27 17.64 24.51 4.70
N LEU A 28 18.64 23.85 4.12
CA LEU A 28 20.01 23.84 4.66
C LEU A 28 20.60 25.26 4.75
N LYS A 29 20.37 26.11 3.75
CA LYS A 29 20.81 27.51 3.76
C LYS A 29 20.17 28.32 4.89
N GLU A 30 18.89 28.08 5.19
CA GLU A 30 18.20 28.74 6.31
C GLU A 30 18.67 28.19 7.67
N GLU A 31 18.91 26.88 7.80
CA GLU A 31 19.49 26.30 9.03
C GLU A 31 20.91 26.82 9.30
N MET A 32 21.76 26.87 8.27
CA MET A 32 23.13 27.41 8.37
C MET A 32 23.11 28.90 8.74
N ARG A 33 22.16 29.66 8.22
CA ARG A 33 21.97 31.07 8.59
C ARG A 33 21.65 31.21 10.07
N ALA A 34 20.70 30.43 10.59
CA ALA A 34 20.32 30.48 12.00
C ALA A 34 21.52 30.14 12.91
N ASN A 35 22.28 29.09 12.57
CA ASN A 35 23.48 28.69 13.32
C ASN A 35 24.61 29.73 13.26
N LEU A 36 24.85 30.34 12.10
CA LEU A 36 25.86 31.40 11.95
C LEU A 36 25.55 32.64 12.77
N VAL A 37 24.28 33.07 12.79
CA VAL A 37 23.83 34.20 13.62
C VAL A 37 24.06 33.90 15.10
N ALA A 38 23.70 32.70 15.56
CA ALA A 38 23.91 32.28 16.93
C ALA A 38 25.41 32.25 17.31
N ARG A 39 26.25 31.76 16.39
CA ARG A 39 27.70 31.66 16.59
C ARG A 39 28.39 33.01 16.60
N MET A 40 28.00 33.94 15.71
CA MET A 40 28.52 35.31 15.71
C MET A 40 28.20 36.03 17.02
N ALA A 41 26.97 35.89 17.54
CA ALA A 41 26.59 36.49 18.82
C ALA A 41 27.41 35.93 20.01
N GLU A 42 27.94 34.71 19.90
CA GLU A 42 28.86 34.13 20.89
C GLU A 42 30.29 34.68 20.75
N LEU A 43 30.78 34.85 19.53
CA LEU A 43 32.09 35.46 19.24
C LEU A 43 32.14 36.93 19.68
N GLU A 44 31.06 37.68 19.47
CA GLU A 44 30.95 39.06 19.95
C GLU A 44 30.94 39.14 21.48
N ARG A 45 30.22 38.24 22.15
CA ARG A 45 30.22 38.15 23.63
C ARG A 45 31.59 37.78 24.21
N SER A 46 32.44 37.13 23.44
CA SER A 46 33.82 36.81 23.80
C SER A 46 34.83 37.90 23.38
N GLY A 47 34.35 39.05 22.90
CA GLY A 47 35.17 40.24 22.63
C GLY A 47 35.76 40.30 21.22
N VAL A 48 35.33 39.45 20.29
CA VAL A 48 35.73 39.52 18.88
C VAL A 48 34.96 40.66 18.20
N SER A 49 35.65 41.45 17.38
CA SER A 49 35.02 42.54 16.62
C SER A 49 34.01 41.98 15.62
N ARG A 50 32.96 42.75 15.36
CA ARG A 50 31.81 42.36 14.54
C ARG A 50 32.20 41.79 13.16
N ASP A 51 33.08 42.49 12.45
CA ASP A 51 33.55 42.08 11.13
C ASP A 51 34.41 40.80 11.17
N ALA A 52 35.18 40.61 12.25
CA ALA A 52 36.00 39.41 12.44
C ALA A 52 35.15 38.20 12.88
N SER A 53 34.04 38.42 13.59
CA SER A 53 33.11 37.37 14.02
C SER A 53 32.45 36.66 12.83
N ALA A 54 32.03 37.41 11.81
CA ALA A 54 31.42 36.84 10.60
C ALA A 54 32.42 35.97 9.81
N GLN A 55 33.63 36.47 9.59
CA GLN A 55 34.67 35.72 8.87
C GLN A 55 35.11 34.48 9.64
N ARG A 56 35.23 34.58 10.97
CA ARG A 56 35.62 33.46 11.82
C ARG A 56 34.54 32.39 11.93
N ALA A 57 33.27 32.79 12.07
CA ALA A 57 32.15 31.85 12.04
C ALA A 57 32.05 31.11 10.69
N MET A 58 32.34 31.79 9.58
CA MET A 58 32.34 31.16 8.26
C MET A 58 33.54 30.23 8.05
N ALA A 59 34.71 30.57 8.60
CA ALA A 59 35.89 29.70 8.58
C ALA A 59 35.69 28.41 9.41
N GLU A 60 34.92 28.49 10.51
CA GLU A 60 34.58 27.31 11.34
C GLU A 60 33.64 26.32 10.64
N LEU A 61 32.87 26.75 9.63
CA LEU A 61 31.98 25.87 8.85
C LEU A 61 32.72 24.95 7.86
N GLY A 62 33.97 25.27 7.50
CA GLY A 62 34.76 24.46 6.57
C GLY A 62 34.23 24.46 5.13
N ASP A 63 34.44 23.36 4.40
CA ASP A 63 34.05 23.25 2.99
C ASP A 63 32.54 22.95 2.83
N ILE A 64 31.76 24.02 2.75
CA ILE A 64 30.30 23.98 2.56
C ILE A 64 29.90 23.20 1.30
N ARG A 65 30.73 23.25 0.25
CA ARG A 65 30.43 22.56 -1.01
C ARG A 65 30.47 21.05 -0.84
N SER A 66 31.40 20.55 -0.02
CA SER A 66 31.46 19.12 0.34
C SER A 66 30.21 18.67 1.10
N ILE A 67 29.74 19.48 2.06
CA ILE A 67 28.55 19.19 2.88
C ILE A 67 27.29 19.17 2.02
N VAL A 68 27.13 20.15 1.11
CA VAL A 68 25.99 20.19 0.20
C VAL A 68 26.02 19.02 -0.78
N THR A 69 27.21 18.63 -1.26
CA THR A 69 27.36 17.48 -2.16
C THR A 69 27.01 16.17 -1.46
N GLU A 70 27.43 15.99 -0.20
CA GLU A 70 27.11 14.81 0.61
C GLU A 70 25.61 14.75 0.98
N THR A 71 25.01 15.91 1.26
CA THR A 71 23.58 16.04 1.55
C THR A 71 22.74 15.76 0.30
N ALA A 72 23.14 16.30 -0.86
CA ALA A 72 22.48 16.04 -2.14
C ALA A 72 22.67 14.59 -2.63
N ALA A 73 23.79 13.95 -2.27
CA ALA A 73 24.05 12.54 -2.54
C ALA A 73 23.24 11.60 -1.64
N THR A 74 22.71 12.09 -0.52
CA THR A 74 21.84 11.31 0.37
C THR A 74 20.45 11.26 -0.24
N PRO A 75 19.95 10.09 -0.65
CA PRO A 75 18.59 9.99 -1.19
C PRO A 75 17.60 10.46 -0.12
N PRO A 76 16.62 11.32 -0.46
CA PRO A 76 15.63 11.76 0.50
C PRO A 76 14.97 10.54 1.14
N ALA A 77 14.89 10.55 2.47
CA ALA A 77 14.22 9.48 3.19
C ALA A 77 12.80 9.34 2.62
N PRO A 78 12.35 8.12 2.29
CA PRO A 78 11.09 7.97 1.59
C PRO A 78 9.96 8.43 2.51
N ALA A 79 9.09 9.31 2.00
CA ALA A 79 8.05 10.02 2.77
C ALA A 79 7.16 9.11 3.63
N TRP A 80 7.06 7.82 3.30
CA TRP A 80 6.33 6.83 4.09
C TRP A 80 6.93 6.55 5.47
N ARG A 81 8.24 6.80 5.69
CA ARG A 81 8.91 6.50 6.97
C ARG A 81 8.35 7.37 8.10
N ASP A 82 8.19 8.66 7.84
CA ASP A 82 7.76 9.63 8.85
C ASP A 82 6.25 9.54 9.14
N GLN A 83 5.51 8.90 8.25
CA GLN A 83 4.05 8.76 8.33
C GLN A 83 3.62 7.39 8.87
N ARG A 84 4.56 6.53 9.28
CA ARG A 84 4.25 5.19 9.81
C ARG A 84 3.43 5.28 11.09
N VAL A 85 2.23 4.71 11.04
CA VAL A 85 1.38 4.54 12.22
C VAL A 85 1.56 3.13 12.77
N ARG A 86 1.95 3.03 14.05
CA ARG A 86 2.01 1.74 14.75
C ARG A 86 0.59 1.29 15.12
N PRO A 87 0.21 0.02 14.85
CA PRO A 87 -1.06 -0.52 15.32
C PRO A 87 -1.19 -0.43 16.82
N ARG A 88 -2.43 -0.29 17.32
CA ARG A 88 -2.68 -0.30 18.76
C ARG A 88 -2.37 -1.70 19.32
N PRO A 89 -1.62 -1.85 20.43
CA PRO A 89 -1.31 -3.17 20.98
C PRO A 89 -2.57 -3.99 21.30
N ALA A 90 -3.63 -3.35 21.79
CA ALA A 90 -4.91 -4.00 22.08
C ALA A 90 -5.56 -4.64 20.85
N TYR A 91 -5.46 -3.99 19.66
CA TYR A 91 -5.94 -4.54 18.40
C TYR A 91 -5.19 -5.85 18.06
N VAL A 92 -3.87 -5.83 18.19
CA VAL A 92 -3.02 -7.00 17.89
C VAL A 92 -3.35 -8.17 18.82
N VAL A 93 -3.42 -7.90 20.13
CA VAL A 93 -3.73 -8.92 21.13
C VAL A 93 -5.13 -9.50 20.91
N ARG A 94 -6.15 -8.67 20.69
CA ARG A 94 -7.52 -9.15 20.43
C ARG A 94 -7.59 -9.98 19.14
N THR A 95 -6.95 -9.51 18.07
CA THR A 95 -6.92 -10.23 16.79
C THR A 95 -6.24 -11.60 16.96
N LEU A 96 -5.12 -11.64 17.67
CA LEU A 96 -4.42 -12.89 17.97
C LEU A 96 -5.32 -13.85 18.78
N LEU A 97 -5.90 -13.38 19.88
CA LEU A 97 -6.77 -14.19 20.75
C LEU A 97 -8.02 -14.71 20.03
N LEU A 98 -8.57 -13.96 19.07
CA LEU A 98 -9.70 -14.39 18.25
C LEU A 98 -9.29 -15.32 17.09
N SER A 99 -8.08 -15.15 16.55
CA SER A 99 -7.59 -15.95 15.44
C SER A 99 -7.33 -17.42 15.83
N LEU A 100 -6.92 -17.68 17.07
CA LEU A 100 -6.67 -19.04 17.58
C LEU A 100 -7.93 -19.92 17.57
N PRO A 101 -9.05 -19.54 18.23
CA PRO A 101 -10.28 -20.32 18.18
C PRO A 101 -10.91 -20.31 16.79
N ALA A 102 -10.77 -19.24 16.00
CA ALA A 102 -11.22 -19.24 14.61
C ALA A 102 -10.47 -20.28 13.75
N ALA A 103 -9.16 -20.39 13.91
CA ALA A 103 -8.35 -21.39 13.22
C ALA A 103 -8.71 -22.82 13.66
N ALA A 104 -8.91 -23.06 14.96
CA ALA A 104 -9.39 -24.34 15.48
C ALA A 104 -10.78 -24.70 14.92
N ALA A 105 -11.70 -23.74 14.90
CA ALA A 105 -13.03 -23.93 14.33
C ALA A 105 -12.98 -24.25 12.82
N LEU A 106 -12.14 -23.53 12.07
CA LEU A 106 -11.91 -23.83 10.66
C LEU A 106 -11.33 -25.24 10.46
N ALA A 107 -10.37 -25.65 11.29
CA ALA A 107 -9.81 -26.99 11.25
C ALA A 107 -10.86 -28.08 11.52
N VAL A 108 -11.76 -27.87 12.48
CA VAL A 108 -12.90 -28.77 12.74
C VAL A 108 -13.82 -28.85 11.52
N LEU A 109 -14.14 -27.72 10.88
CA LEU A 109 -14.98 -27.72 9.66
C LEU A 109 -14.31 -28.46 8.51
N VAL A 110 -13.01 -28.23 8.26
CA VAL A 110 -12.26 -28.95 7.23
C VAL A 110 -12.20 -30.44 7.54
N TRP A 111 -11.93 -30.82 8.80
CA TRP A 111 -11.93 -32.22 9.23
C TRP A 111 -13.29 -32.87 9.02
N SER A 112 -14.39 -32.16 9.28
CA SER A 112 -15.75 -32.68 9.13
C SER A 112 -16.11 -33.07 7.69
N VAL A 113 -15.42 -32.49 6.70
CA VAL A 113 -15.56 -32.86 5.28
C VAL A 113 -14.81 -34.16 4.97
N LEU A 114 -13.74 -34.46 5.69
CA LEU A 114 -12.91 -35.64 5.46
C LEU A 114 -13.37 -36.84 6.29
N ASP A 115 -13.89 -36.60 7.49
CA ASP A 115 -14.23 -37.62 8.47
C ASP A 115 -15.37 -37.16 9.39
N THR A 116 -16.33 -38.05 9.60
CA THR A 116 -17.49 -37.86 10.48
C THR A 116 -17.16 -37.91 11.97
N ALA A 117 -15.93 -38.23 12.38
CA ALA A 117 -15.52 -38.29 13.79
C ALA A 117 -15.76 -36.98 14.58
N VAL A 118 -15.84 -35.84 13.90
CA VAL A 118 -16.14 -34.52 14.49
C VAL A 118 -17.62 -34.11 14.35
N ALA A 119 -18.49 -35.04 13.97
CA ALA A 119 -19.92 -34.79 13.87
C ALA A 119 -20.51 -34.33 15.22
N GLY A 120 -21.25 -33.23 15.18
CA GLY A 120 -21.81 -32.55 16.35
C GLY A 120 -21.09 -31.26 16.73
N TRP A 121 -19.81 -31.10 16.38
CA TRP A 121 -19.04 -29.88 16.68
C TRP A 121 -19.20 -28.79 15.62
N GLN A 122 -19.76 -29.12 14.45
CA GLN A 122 -19.87 -28.18 13.34
C GLN A 122 -20.66 -26.91 13.69
N PRO A 123 -21.84 -26.95 14.36
CA PRO A 123 -22.57 -25.74 14.69
C PRO A 123 -21.76 -24.76 15.56
N LEU A 124 -21.03 -25.29 16.54
CA LEU A 124 -20.15 -24.48 17.38
C LEU A 124 -18.98 -23.92 16.57
N ALA A 125 -18.36 -24.72 15.72
CA ALA A 125 -17.27 -24.29 14.86
C ALA A 125 -17.73 -23.16 13.89
N VAL A 126 -18.89 -23.30 13.25
CA VAL A 126 -19.48 -22.25 12.40
C VAL A 126 -19.69 -20.96 13.19
N ALA A 127 -20.30 -21.05 14.38
CA ALA A 127 -20.57 -19.88 15.22
C ALA A 127 -19.28 -19.17 15.66
N VAL A 128 -18.29 -19.92 16.13
CA VAL A 128 -16.99 -19.38 16.56
C VAL A 128 -16.27 -18.71 15.39
N LEU A 129 -16.20 -19.37 14.23
CA LEU A 129 -15.54 -18.83 13.05
C LEU A 129 -16.23 -17.54 12.56
N ALA A 130 -17.57 -17.54 12.49
CA ALA A 130 -18.36 -16.39 12.05
C ALA A 130 -18.19 -15.18 12.98
N VAL A 131 -18.32 -15.38 14.30
CA VAL A 131 -18.20 -14.30 15.28
C VAL A 131 -16.78 -13.76 15.32
N ALA A 132 -15.77 -14.64 15.40
CA ALA A 132 -14.37 -14.21 15.45
C ALA A 132 -13.98 -13.46 14.17
N GLY A 133 -14.32 -14.00 12.99
CA GLY A 133 -14.02 -13.35 11.71
C GLY A 133 -14.72 -12.00 11.56
N GLY A 134 -15.99 -11.90 11.97
CA GLY A 134 -16.73 -10.63 11.97
C GLY A 134 -16.11 -9.57 12.87
N VAL A 135 -15.75 -9.94 14.11
CA VAL A 135 -15.10 -9.02 15.06
C VAL A 135 -13.73 -8.58 14.57
N ILE A 136 -12.93 -9.51 14.03
CA ILE A 136 -11.60 -9.19 13.46
C ILE A 136 -11.73 -8.18 12.32
N VAL A 137 -12.67 -8.37 11.38
CA VAL A 137 -12.88 -7.42 10.29
C VAL A 137 -13.34 -6.06 10.79
N ALA A 138 -14.32 -6.02 11.71
CA ALA A 138 -14.77 -4.75 12.28
C ALA A 138 -13.63 -4.00 12.99
N ASP A 139 -12.78 -4.72 13.71
CA ASP A 139 -11.65 -4.13 14.42
C ASP A 139 -10.55 -3.64 13.48
N ALA A 140 -10.20 -4.44 12.48
CA ALA A 140 -9.22 -4.09 11.46
C ALA A 140 -9.61 -2.81 10.70
N LEU A 141 -10.91 -2.64 10.44
CA LEU A 141 -11.44 -1.45 9.77
C LEU A 141 -11.43 -0.20 10.65
N ARG A 142 -11.50 -0.36 11.98
CA ARG A 142 -11.39 0.72 12.97
C ARG A 142 -9.94 1.05 13.33
N GLN A 143 -9.00 0.20 12.98
CA GLN A 143 -7.59 0.44 13.22
C GLN A 143 -7.07 1.49 12.22
N GLU A 144 -6.51 2.57 12.75
CA GLU A 144 -5.80 3.54 11.92
C GLU A 144 -4.55 2.89 11.33
N THR A 145 -4.32 3.13 10.05
CA THR A 145 -3.14 2.64 9.33
C THR A 145 -2.31 3.81 8.83
N THR A 146 -1.10 3.51 8.35
CA THR A 146 -0.23 4.49 7.69
C THR A 146 -0.96 5.18 6.54
N ALA A 147 -1.75 4.44 5.76
CA ALA A 147 -2.39 4.93 4.53
C ALA A 147 -3.83 5.45 4.70
N SER A 148 -4.53 5.11 5.79
CA SER A 148 -5.98 5.35 5.91
C SER A 148 -6.41 5.75 7.31
N TYR A 149 -7.43 6.61 7.36
CA TYR A 149 -8.16 6.93 8.58
C TYR A 149 -9.07 5.76 9.02
N PRO A 150 -9.35 5.62 10.33
CA PRO A 150 -10.23 4.57 10.84
C PRO A 150 -11.67 4.76 10.35
N LEU A 151 -12.37 3.66 10.08
CA LEU A 151 -13.80 3.73 9.71
C LEU A 151 -14.68 4.12 10.91
N PRO A 152 -15.79 4.85 10.68
CA PRO A 152 -16.82 5.07 11.68
C PRO A 152 -17.35 3.74 12.20
N VAL A 153 -17.65 3.68 13.51
CA VAL A 153 -18.01 2.44 14.22
C VAL A 153 -19.19 1.73 13.54
N GLY A 154 -20.24 2.46 13.17
CA GLY A 154 -21.41 1.89 12.52
C GLY A 154 -21.06 1.12 11.24
N ARG A 155 -20.28 1.75 10.34
CA ARG A 155 -19.85 1.10 9.09
C ARG A 155 -18.94 -0.09 9.33
N ALA A 156 -17.98 0.04 10.25
CA ALA A 156 -17.06 -1.04 10.57
C ALA A 156 -17.80 -2.26 11.14
N VAL A 157 -18.79 -2.04 12.01
CA VAL A 157 -19.68 -3.11 12.50
C VAL A 157 -20.48 -3.71 11.35
N SER A 158 -21.02 -2.92 10.42
CA SER A 158 -21.75 -3.45 9.26
C SER A 158 -20.89 -4.38 8.40
N TYR A 159 -19.63 -4.01 8.13
CA TYR A 159 -18.69 -4.90 7.46
C TYR A 159 -18.41 -6.17 8.27
N GLY A 160 -18.20 -6.04 9.59
CA GLY A 160 -18.03 -7.20 10.47
C GLY A 160 -19.25 -8.14 10.46
N THR A 161 -20.47 -7.60 10.48
CA THR A 161 -21.70 -8.40 10.40
C THR A 161 -21.86 -9.08 9.05
N ALA A 162 -21.50 -8.39 7.95
CA ALA A 162 -21.51 -8.99 6.61
C ALA A 162 -20.51 -10.14 6.51
N THR A 163 -19.30 -9.96 7.07
CA THR A 163 -18.29 -11.02 7.18
C THR A 163 -18.81 -12.20 8.00
N ALA A 164 -19.39 -11.95 9.18
CA ALA A 164 -19.92 -13.01 10.03
C ALA A 164 -21.03 -13.80 9.33
N ALA A 165 -21.96 -13.11 8.66
CA ALA A 165 -23.01 -13.75 7.87
C ALA A 165 -22.44 -14.59 6.73
N GLY A 166 -21.45 -14.08 6.00
CA GLY A 166 -20.79 -14.80 4.91
C GLY A 166 -20.05 -16.06 5.40
N LEU A 167 -19.29 -15.94 6.49
CA LEU A 167 -18.59 -17.07 7.12
C LEU A 167 -19.57 -18.08 7.71
N ALA A 168 -20.68 -17.63 8.32
CA ALA A 168 -21.72 -18.51 8.82
C ALA A 168 -22.37 -19.29 7.65
N GLY A 169 -22.71 -18.62 6.56
CA GLY A 169 -23.25 -19.26 5.36
C GLY A 169 -22.27 -20.29 4.78
N ALA A 170 -21.02 -19.92 4.55
CA ALA A 170 -19.99 -20.83 4.06
C ALA A 170 -19.74 -22.01 5.02
N GLY A 171 -19.70 -21.76 6.32
CA GLY A 171 -19.56 -22.77 7.35
C GLY A 171 -20.74 -23.73 7.40
N CYS A 172 -21.97 -23.24 7.21
CA CYS A 172 -23.17 -24.09 7.10
C CYS A 172 -23.13 -24.98 5.85
N VAL A 173 -22.60 -24.51 4.72
CA VAL A 173 -22.37 -25.37 3.54
C VAL A 173 -21.38 -26.49 3.87
N ALA A 174 -20.25 -26.16 4.51
CA ALA A 174 -19.27 -27.16 4.92
C ALA A 174 -19.87 -28.18 5.92
N ALA A 175 -20.64 -27.69 6.91
CA ALA A 175 -21.30 -28.50 7.92
C ALA A 175 -22.43 -29.38 7.36
N ALA A 176 -23.00 -29.02 6.21
CA ALA A 176 -24.03 -29.80 5.56
C ALA A 176 -23.47 -31.10 4.94
N TYR A 177 -22.17 -31.18 4.67
CA TYR A 177 -21.55 -32.37 4.12
C TYR A 177 -21.47 -33.51 5.16
N PRO A 178 -21.70 -34.79 4.79
CA PRO A 178 -22.13 -35.29 3.48
C PRO A 178 -23.66 -35.43 3.35
N GLN A 179 -24.45 -35.03 4.35
CA GLN A 179 -25.89 -35.30 4.41
C GLN A 179 -26.74 -34.37 3.54
N TRP A 180 -26.20 -33.20 3.19
CA TRP A 180 -26.81 -32.16 2.38
C TRP A 180 -28.27 -31.82 2.77
N PRO A 181 -28.58 -31.54 4.05
CA PRO A 181 -29.93 -31.18 4.46
C PRO A 181 -30.37 -29.88 3.80
N VAL A 182 -31.42 -29.96 2.97
CA VAL A 182 -31.90 -28.86 2.12
C VAL A 182 -32.18 -27.59 2.94
N GLY A 183 -32.79 -27.71 4.12
CA GLY A 183 -33.08 -26.55 4.98
C GLY A 183 -31.83 -25.76 5.39
N LEU A 184 -30.74 -26.44 5.73
CA LEU A 184 -29.47 -25.82 6.09
C LEU A 184 -28.81 -25.17 4.86
N LEU A 185 -28.88 -25.81 3.69
CA LEU A 185 -28.34 -25.27 2.44
C LEU A 185 -29.09 -24.01 1.99
N VAL A 186 -30.41 -24.00 2.14
CA VAL A 186 -31.22 -22.80 1.86
C VAL A 186 -30.84 -21.66 2.82
N ALA A 187 -30.74 -21.94 4.13
CA ALA A 187 -30.31 -20.94 5.10
C ALA A 187 -28.89 -20.42 4.79
N ALA A 188 -27.96 -21.31 4.42
CA ALA A 188 -26.61 -20.96 4.02
C ALA A 188 -26.58 -20.06 2.76
N GLY A 189 -27.38 -20.41 1.74
CA GLY A 189 -27.51 -19.61 0.52
C GLY A 189 -28.05 -18.21 0.80
N VAL A 190 -29.08 -18.09 1.64
CA VAL A 190 -29.63 -16.80 2.07
C VAL A 190 -28.57 -15.94 2.77
N LEU A 191 -27.79 -16.53 3.70
CA LEU A 191 -26.72 -15.81 4.39
C LEU A 191 -25.61 -15.33 3.45
N LEU A 192 -25.19 -16.17 2.50
CA LEU A 192 -24.17 -15.81 1.50
C LEU A 192 -24.65 -14.68 0.58
N ILE A 193 -25.90 -14.77 0.09
CA ILE A 193 -26.49 -13.72 -0.75
C ILE A 193 -26.61 -12.41 0.05
N ALA A 194 -27.11 -12.46 1.28
CA ALA A 194 -27.23 -11.30 2.14
C ALA A 194 -25.86 -10.65 2.41
N ALA A 195 -24.83 -11.45 2.69
CA ALA A 195 -23.46 -10.97 2.87
C ALA A 195 -22.93 -10.28 1.59
N ALA A 196 -23.11 -10.89 0.42
CA ALA A 196 -22.70 -10.32 -0.85
C ALA A 196 -23.39 -8.97 -1.12
N VAL A 197 -24.72 -8.90 -0.97
CA VAL A 197 -25.48 -7.65 -1.12
C VAL A 197 -25.00 -6.59 -0.14
N ALA A 198 -24.77 -6.96 1.13
CA ALA A 198 -24.26 -6.03 2.14
C ALA A 198 -22.86 -5.51 1.79
N PHE A 199 -21.93 -6.37 1.36
CA PHE A 199 -20.60 -5.94 0.94
C PHE A 199 -20.65 -5.03 -0.28
N THR A 200 -21.48 -5.32 -1.28
CA THR A 200 -21.67 -4.46 -2.45
C THR A 200 -22.20 -3.09 -2.04
N TYR A 201 -23.26 -3.05 -1.23
CA TYR A 201 -23.82 -1.79 -0.74
C TYR A 201 -22.80 -0.97 0.08
N LEU A 202 -22.09 -1.62 1.01
CA LEU A 202 -21.09 -0.95 1.83
C LEU A 202 -19.89 -0.47 1.01
N GLY A 203 -19.43 -1.27 0.05
CA GLY A 203 -18.33 -0.93 -0.85
C GLY A 203 -18.66 0.27 -1.74
N VAL A 204 -19.83 0.25 -2.39
CA VAL A 204 -20.26 1.34 -3.29
C VAL A 204 -20.49 2.65 -2.53
N THR A 205 -20.96 2.59 -1.28
CA THR A 205 -21.20 3.77 -0.45
C THR A 205 -19.96 4.21 0.34
N GLN A 206 -18.80 3.56 0.15
CA GLN A 206 -17.59 3.90 0.88
C GLN A 206 -16.92 5.15 0.27
N THR A 207 -16.79 6.20 1.06
CA THR A 207 -16.02 7.39 0.69
C THR A 207 -14.52 7.15 0.86
N ASN A 208 -13.71 7.85 0.07
CA ASN A 208 -12.25 7.80 0.20
C ASN A 208 -11.82 8.20 1.62
N ARG A 209 -11.05 7.31 2.27
CA ARG A 209 -10.52 7.49 3.64
C ARG A 209 -9.00 7.60 3.68
N HIS A 210 -8.36 7.68 2.51
CA HIS A 210 -6.92 7.79 2.42
C HIS A 210 -6.44 9.13 2.99
N LYS A 211 -5.27 9.10 3.64
CA LYS A 211 -4.66 10.31 4.17
C LYS A 211 -4.18 11.22 3.04
N PRO A 212 -4.12 12.55 3.24
CA PRO A 212 -3.76 13.49 2.18
C PRO A 212 -2.41 13.20 1.52
N TRP A 213 -1.43 12.75 2.29
CA TRP A 213 -0.12 12.38 1.75
C TRP A 213 -0.21 11.20 0.77
N MET A 214 -1.08 10.23 1.05
CA MET A 214 -1.25 9.04 0.23
C MET A 214 -1.96 9.41 -1.06
N VAL A 215 -2.96 10.30 -0.96
CA VAL A 215 -3.64 10.86 -2.14
C VAL A 215 -2.65 11.65 -3.01
N ARG A 216 -1.72 12.41 -2.44
CA ARG A 216 -0.66 13.08 -3.20
C ARG A 216 0.28 12.09 -3.86
N LEU A 217 0.73 11.08 -3.13
CA LEU A 217 1.60 10.05 -3.68
C LEU A 217 0.94 9.28 -4.84
N GLN A 218 -0.36 8.99 -4.73
CA GLN A 218 -1.13 8.40 -5.84
C GLN A 218 -1.20 9.32 -7.05
N ARG A 219 -1.44 10.61 -6.85
CA ARG A 219 -1.44 11.60 -7.94
C ARG A 219 -0.07 11.71 -8.59
N GLU A 220 1.00 11.72 -7.81
CA GLU A 220 2.37 11.71 -8.33
C GLU A 220 2.64 10.45 -9.16
N HIS A 221 2.15 9.28 -8.73
CA HIS A 221 2.25 8.05 -9.53
C HIS A 221 1.40 8.09 -10.81
N GLU A 222 0.22 8.71 -10.78
CA GLU A 222 -0.60 8.96 -11.96
C GLU A 222 0.08 9.96 -12.93
N GLU A 223 0.77 10.97 -12.39
CA GLU A 223 1.52 11.99 -13.15
C GLU A 223 2.83 11.47 -13.75
N ILE A 224 3.50 10.51 -13.10
CA ILE A 224 4.65 9.77 -13.67
C ILE A 224 4.25 9.02 -14.95
N GLY A 225 2.94 8.85 -15.19
CA GLY A 225 2.39 8.37 -16.44
C GLY A 225 2.45 6.86 -16.52
N ASP A 226 1.34 6.24 -16.91
CA ASP A 226 1.32 4.84 -17.29
C ASP A 226 2.07 4.69 -18.64
N VAL A 227 2.88 3.66 -18.81
CA VAL A 227 3.52 3.32 -20.10
C VAL A 227 2.46 3.25 -21.21
N PHE A 228 1.23 2.86 -20.85
CA PHE A 228 0.06 2.80 -21.71
C PHE A 228 -0.59 4.16 -22.05
N ALA A 229 -0.38 5.19 -21.21
CA ALA A 229 -0.84 6.55 -21.51
C ALA A 229 0.06 7.23 -22.55
N GLY A 230 1.35 6.88 -22.58
CA GLY A 230 2.31 7.35 -23.59
C GLY A 230 2.15 6.69 -24.97
N ASP A 231 1.68 5.44 -25.02
CA ASP A 231 1.40 4.71 -26.27
C ASP A 231 0.03 4.01 -26.22
N PRO A 232 -1.06 4.66 -26.69
CA PRO A 232 -2.39 4.08 -26.70
C PRO A 232 -2.50 2.83 -27.60
N ALA A 233 -1.63 2.69 -28.60
CA ALA A 233 -1.61 1.51 -29.46
C ALA A 233 -0.99 0.30 -28.74
N ALA A 234 0.06 0.51 -27.93
CA ALA A 234 0.58 -0.53 -27.04
C ALA A 234 -0.45 -0.96 -25.99
N ALA A 235 -1.20 -0.02 -25.43
CA ALA A 235 -2.29 -0.30 -24.49
C ALA A 235 -3.38 -1.18 -25.11
N ALA A 236 -3.82 -0.83 -26.32
CA ALA A 236 -4.82 -1.61 -27.05
C ALA A 236 -4.32 -3.04 -27.37
N ARG A 237 -3.06 -3.18 -27.81
CA ARG A 237 -2.44 -4.49 -28.08
C ARG A 237 -2.38 -5.35 -26.82
N PHE A 238 -1.93 -4.77 -25.71
CA PHE A 238 -1.90 -5.46 -24.42
C PHE A 238 -3.30 -5.96 -24.04
N GLY A 239 -4.32 -5.10 -24.10
CA GLY A 239 -5.69 -5.48 -23.80
C GLY A 239 -6.23 -6.62 -24.70
N ILE A 240 -5.98 -6.54 -26.01
CA ILE A 240 -6.38 -7.59 -26.96
C ILE A 240 -5.70 -8.93 -26.64
N TYR A 241 -4.39 -8.91 -26.37
CA TYR A 241 -3.66 -10.13 -26.01
C TYR A 241 -4.15 -10.71 -24.69
N THR A 242 -4.38 -9.87 -23.67
CA THR A 242 -4.93 -10.28 -22.39
C THR A 242 -6.28 -10.99 -22.55
N ALA A 243 -7.19 -10.40 -23.32
CA ALA A 243 -8.50 -10.98 -23.59
C ALA A 243 -8.38 -12.32 -24.34
N ALA A 244 -7.56 -12.38 -25.39
CA ALA A 244 -7.35 -13.60 -26.18
C ALA A 244 -6.80 -14.75 -25.32
N ILE A 245 -5.81 -14.47 -24.45
CA ILE A 245 -5.23 -15.45 -23.54
C ILE A 245 -6.28 -16.03 -22.60
N TRP A 246 -7.09 -15.18 -21.96
CA TRP A 246 -8.09 -15.65 -21.00
C TRP A 246 -9.26 -16.37 -21.65
N ILE A 247 -9.73 -15.91 -22.81
CA ILE A 247 -10.77 -16.60 -23.58
C ILE A 247 -10.28 -18.01 -23.96
N ALA A 248 -9.05 -18.13 -24.46
CA ALA A 248 -8.45 -19.41 -24.80
C ALA A 248 -8.27 -20.32 -23.57
N ALA A 249 -7.81 -19.78 -22.44
CA ALA A 249 -7.63 -20.53 -21.20
C ALA A 249 -8.96 -21.05 -20.63
N LEU A 250 -10.01 -20.24 -20.64
CA LEU A 250 -11.34 -20.62 -20.19
C LEU A 250 -11.98 -21.65 -21.12
N ALA A 251 -11.90 -21.45 -22.44
CA ALA A 251 -12.38 -22.43 -23.40
C ALA A 251 -11.65 -23.77 -23.24
N GLY A 252 -10.32 -23.74 -23.08
CA GLY A 252 -9.50 -24.91 -22.79
C GLY A 252 -9.90 -25.60 -21.49
N PHE A 253 -10.16 -24.85 -20.42
CA PHE A 253 -10.65 -25.39 -19.15
C PHE A 253 -11.95 -26.16 -19.35
N VAL A 254 -12.95 -25.56 -20.01
CA VAL A 254 -14.25 -26.20 -20.27
C VAL A 254 -14.08 -27.48 -21.07
N VAL A 255 -13.31 -27.44 -22.16
CA VAL A 255 -13.03 -28.63 -23.00
C VAL A 255 -12.34 -29.73 -22.20
N LEU A 256 -11.32 -29.39 -21.41
CA LEU A 256 -10.61 -30.35 -20.56
C LEU A 256 -11.49 -30.94 -19.47
N THR A 257 -12.39 -30.14 -18.87
CA THR A 257 -13.35 -30.63 -17.88
C THR A 257 -14.24 -31.72 -18.46
N PHE A 258 -14.71 -31.56 -19.70
CA PHE A 258 -15.55 -32.56 -20.37
C PHE A 258 -14.79 -33.77 -20.93
N THR A 259 -13.49 -33.64 -21.23
CA THR A 259 -12.72 -34.70 -21.92
C THR A 259 -11.83 -35.51 -21.00
N VAL A 260 -11.10 -34.86 -20.09
CA VAL A 260 -10.10 -35.49 -19.19
C VAL A 260 -10.57 -35.48 -17.73
N GLY A 261 -11.57 -34.65 -17.42
CA GLY A 261 -12.15 -34.50 -16.09
C GLY A 261 -11.59 -33.32 -15.31
N TRP A 262 -12.29 -32.98 -14.22
CA TRP A 262 -12.02 -31.80 -13.40
C TRP A 262 -10.60 -31.77 -12.79
N ALA A 263 -10.02 -32.94 -12.51
CA ALA A 263 -8.73 -33.05 -11.85
C ALA A 263 -7.56 -32.44 -12.65
N TRP A 264 -7.70 -32.27 -13.97
CA TRP A 264 -6.64 -31.76 -14.84
C TRP A 264 -7.02 -30.48 -15.60
N SER A 265 -8.30 -30.08 -15.58
CA SER A 265 -8.76 -28.93 -16.37
C SER A 265 -8.16 -27.60 -15.93
N TRP A 266 -7.82 -27.46 -14.64
CA TRP A 266 -7.16 -26.28 -14.08
C TRP A 266 -5.78 -25.97 -14.69
N LEU A 267 -5.14 -26.96 -15.35
CA LEU A 267 -3.88 -26.73 -16.07
C LEU A 267 -4.03 -25.72 -17.23
N ALA A 268 -5.20 -25.64 -17.85
CA ALA A 268 -5.45 -24.62 -18.88
C ALA A 268 -5.42 -23.19 -18.30
N LEU A 269 -5.93 -23.00 -17.09
CA LEU A 269 -5.89 -21.71 -16.40
C LEU A 269 -4.46 -21.34 -15.99
N LEU A 270 -3.68 -22.31 -15.52
CA LEU A 270 -2.25 -22.12 -15.26
C LEU A 270 -1.47 -21.76 -16.53
N GLY A 271 -1.74 -22.44 -17.64
CA GLY A 271 -1.13 -22.11 -18.93
C GLY A 271 -1.43 -20.68 -19.36
N GLY A 272 -2.70 -20.26 -19.26
CA GLY A 272 -3.10 -18.88 -19.50
C GLY A 272 -2.37 -17.87 -18.61
N LEU A 273 -2.26 -18.18 -17.30
CA LEU A 273 -1.52 -17.34 -16.36
C LEU A 273 -0.04 -17.20 -16.73
N LEU A 274 0.64 -18.29 -17.10
CA LEU A 274 2.05 -18.26 -17.53
C LEU A 274 2.24 -17.38 -18.76
N VAL A 275 1.39 -17.51 -19.77
CA VAL A 275 1.44 -16.68 -20.98
C VAL A 275 1.18 -15.21 -20.65
N MET A 276 0.26 -14.92 -19.72
CA MET A 276 0.02 -13.55 -19.25
C MET A 276 1.24 -12.94 -18.57
N LEU A 277 1.94 -13.69 -17.74
CA LEU A 277 3.15 -13.21 -17.07
C LEU A 277 4.27 -12.91 -18.08
N LEU A 278 4.42 -13.74 -19.11
CA LEU A 278 5.37 -13.49 -20.20
C LEU A 278 5.00 -12.24 -21.01
N LEU A 279 3.70 -12.04 -21.29
CA LEU A 279 3.20 -10.84 -21.96
C LEU A 279 3.54 -9.59 -21.13
N LEU A 280 3.19 -9.59 -19.84
CA LEU A 280 3.48 -8.49 -18.91
C LEU A 280 4.98 -8.18 -18.85
N ALA A 281 5.83 -9.20 -18.72
CA ALA A 281 7.28 -9.01 -18.68
C ALA A 281 7.81 -8.32 -19.95
N ARG A 282 7.24 -8.66 -21.11
CA ARG A 282 7.64 -8.07 -22.39
C ARG A 282 7.13 -6.64 -22.58
N THR A 283 5.92 -6.33 -22.11
CA THR A 283 5.29 -5.02 -22.32
C THR A 283 5.68 -3.98 -21.27
N MET A 284 5.91 -4.38 -20.01
CA MET A 284 6.21 -3.44 -18.92
C MET A 284 7.70 -3.12 -18.75
N PHE A 285 8.62 -3.97 -19.22
CA PHE A 285 10.07 -3.79 -19.02
C PHE A 285 10.85 -3.50 -20.31
N HIS A 286 10.23 -2.86 -21.31
CA HIS A 286 10.98 -2.41 -22.48
C HIS A 286 12.03 -1.35 -22.07
N PRO A 287 13.33 -1.55 -22.36
CA PRO A 287 14.34 -0.53 -22.11
C PRO A 287 13.98 0.70 -22.92
N HIS A 288 13.83 1.85 -22.26
CA HIS A 288 13.72 3.11 -22.98
C HIS A 288 15.05 3.29 -23.71
N GLY A 289 15.00 3.21 -25.05
CA GLY A 289 16.17 3.42 -25.88
C GLY A 289 16.76 4.77 -25.55
N SER A 290 18.06 4.80 -25.25
CA SER A 290 18.87 6.00 -25.27
C SER A 290 18.75 6.63 -26.66
N GLU A 291 17.84 7.60 -26.82
CA GLU A 291 17.87 8.43 -28.02
C GLU A 291 19.19 9.21 -28.02
N PRO A 292 20.02 9.06 -29.06
CA PRO A 292 21.22 9.86 -29.18
C PRO A 292 20.80 11.31 -29.37
N HIS A 293 21.28 12.19 -28.47
CA HIS A 293 21.21 13.63 -28.63
C HIS A 293 21.54 14.01 -30.08
N SER A 294 20.54 14.45 -30.84
CA SER A 294 20.76 15.06 -32.14
C SER A 294 21.40 16.43 -31.89
N PRO A 295 22.67 16.67 -32.27
CA PRO A 295 23.23 18.00 -32.15
C PRO A 295 22.47 18.93 -33.10
N ALA A 296 21.95 20.02 -32.53
CA ALA A 296 21.29 21.11 -33.23
C ALA A 296 22.10 21.51 -34.47
N ARG A 297 21.48 21.46 -35.65
CA ARG A 297 22.02 22.07 -36.85
C ARG A 297 21.97 23.58 -36.68
N ARG A 298 23.15 24.22 -36.68
CA ARG A 298 23.31 25.66 -36.90
C ARG A 298 23.05 26.00 -38.37
#